data_AF-Q51314-F1
#
_entry.id   AF-Q51314-F1
#
_cell.length_a   1.000
_cell.length_b   1.000
_cell.length_c   1.000
_cell.angle_alpha   90.00
_cell.angle_beta   90.00
_cell.angle_gamma   90.00
#
_symmetry.space_group_name_H-M   'P 1'
#
loop_
_entity.id
_entity.type
_entity.pdbx_description
1 polymer ?
#
loop_
_entity_poly.entity_id
_entity_poly.type
_entity_poly.pdbx_seq_one_letter_code
_entity_poly.pdbx_strand_id
1 'polypeptide(L)'
;MDLSDALLCESKTARTQGLTQIKSQHSEEQILNKVKALFFAVWNDVGRLSREQLATFYDVPLATIDSNYKNHKDEFEIDGVKPFKGKDLKQLKGILPLSPNSPEEVIYTPAGALRMGFILRDSPVAKTVRTAAIRFIQGVGSSLPNEVLL
;
A
#
# COMPACT_ATOMS: atom_id res chain seq x y z
N MET A 1 -15.57 12.08 -22.09
CA MET A 1 -15.51 12.71 -23.43
C MET A 1 -14.96 11.64 -24.34
N ASP A 2 -15.77 11.14 -25.26
CA ASP A 2 -15.32 10.10 -26.19
C ASP A 2 -14.43 10.79 -27.24
N LEU A 3 -13.13 10.51 -27.22
CA LEU A 3 -12.17 11.14 -28.13
C LEU A 3 -12.25 10.39 -29.47
N SER A 4 -12.79 11.04 -30.51
CA SER A 4 -12.88 10.43 -31.83
C SER A 4 -11.51 10.29 -32.50
N ASP A 5 -11.27 9.15 -33.15
CA ASP A 5 -9.99 8.84 -33.82
C ASP A 5 -9.60 9.88 -34.89
N ALA A 6 -10.59 10.47 -35.56
CA ALA A 6 -10.38 11.55 -36.52
C ALA A 6 -9.73 12.80 -35.88
N LEU A 7 -10.18 13.18 -34.67
CA LEU A 7 -9.68 14.35 -33.95
C LEU A 7 -8.22 14.18 -33.49
N LEU A 8 -7.84 12.96 -33.11
CA LEU A 8 -6.47 12.61 -32.68
C LEU A 8 -5.47 12.62 -33.86
N CYS A 9 -5.93 12.30 -35.06
CA CYS A 9 -5.14 12.34 -36.28
C CYS A 9 -4.91 13.78 -36.78
N GLU A 10 -5.92 14.63 -36.70
CA GLU A 10 -5.90 15.98 -37.27
C GLU A 10 -5.17 17.02 -36.40
N SER A 11 -5.16 16.87 -35.06
CA SER A 11 -4.59 17.86 -34.16
C SER A 11 -3.46 17.30 -33.29
N LYS A 12 -2.26 17.91 -33.42
CA LYS A 12 -1.10 17.60 -32.56
C LYS A 12 -1.40 17.85 -31.08
N THR A 13 -2.14 18.92 -30.77
CA THR A 13 -2.51 19.30 -29.40
C THR A 13 -3.47 18.28 -28.79
N ALA A 14 -4.50 17.85 -29.53
CA ALA A 14 -5.45 16.82 -29.07
C ALA A 14 -4.73 15.49 -28.81
N ARG A 15 -3.76 15.13 -29.66
CA ARG A 15 -2.94 13.92 -29.48
C ARG A 15 -2.09 13.99 -28.21
N THR A 16 -1.42 15.11 -27.96
CA THR A 16 -0.61 15.28 -26.74
C THR A 16 -1.48 15.25 -25.49
N GLN A 17 -2.64 15.91 -25.50
CA GLN A 17 -3.59 15.90 -24.37
C GLN A 17 -4.15 14.49 -24.10
N GLY A 18 -4.57 13.77 -25.14
CA GLY A 18 -5.04 12.39 -25.01
C GLY A 18 -3.96 11.47 -24.43
N LEU A 19 -2.71 11.58 -24.90
CA LEU A 19 -1.58 10.82 -24.35
C LEU A 19 -1.31 11.14 -22.87
N THR A 20 -1.39 12.41 -22.45
CA THR A 20 -1.25 12.76 -21.02
C THR A 20 -2.36 12.18 -20.17
N GLN A 21 -3.60 12.16 -20.67
CA GLN A 21 -4.75 11.63 -19.95
C GLN A 21 -4.70 10.09 -19.82
N ILE A 22 -4.30 9.40 -20.88
CA ILE A 22 -4.09 7.94 -20.84
C ILE A 22 -2.96 7.59 -19.85
N LYS A 23 -1.87 8.35 -19.86
CA LYS A 23 -0.75 8.13 -18.92
C LYS A 23 -1.18 8.32 -17.46
N SER A 24 -1.96 9.37 -17.16
CA SER A 24 -2.46 9.60 -15.79
C SER A 24 -3.40 8.49 -15.34
N GLN A 25 -4.31 8.04 -16.21
CA GLN A 25 -5.22 6.92 -15.91
C GLN A 25 -4.46 5.62 -15.60
N HIS A 26 -3.42 5.31 -16.37
CA HIS A 26 -2.61 4.10 -16.17
C HIS A 26 -1.86 4.12 -14.82
N SER A 27 -1.33 5.28 -14.40
CA SER A 27 -0.68 5.40 -13.09
C SER A 27 -1.66 5.20 -11.93
N GLU A 28 -2.88 5.71 -12.04
CA GLU A 28 -3.93 5.50 -11.03
C GLU A 28 -4.34 4.04 -10.92
N GLU A 29 -4.50 3.35 -12.04
CA GLU A 29 -4.85 1.92 -12.07
C GLU A 29 -3.77 1.06 -11.39
N GLN A 30 -2.49 1.35 -11.63
CA GLN A 30 -1.38 0.66 -10.97
C GLN A 30 -1.39 0.84 -9.45
N ILE A 31 -1.64 2.06 -8.97
CA ILE A 31 -1.72 2.34 -7.54
C ILE A 31 -2.93 1.61 -6.94
N LEU A 32 -4.08 1.63 -7.62
CA LEU A 32 -5.29 0.95 -7.16
C LEU A 32 -5.11 -0.57 -7.08
N ASN A 33 -4.41 -1.17 -8.04
CA ASN A 33 -4.10 -2.61 -8.02
C ASN A 33 -3.20 -2.98 -6.84
N LYS A 34 -2.18 -2.15 -6.53
CA LYS A 34 -1.35 -2.32 -5.32
C LYS A 34 -2.20 -2.25 -4.05
N VAL A 35 -3.10 -1.27 -3.95
CA VAL A 35 -3.99 -1.09 -2.80
C VAL A 35 -4.89 -2.32 -2.64
N LYS A 36 -5.54 -2.78 -3.71
CA LYS A 36 -6.40 -3.98 -3.69
C LYS A 36 -5.63 -5.20 -3.19
N ALA A 37 -4.41 -5.44 -3.69
CA ALA A 37 -3.59 -6.56 -3.25
C ALA A 37 -3.30 -6.52 -1.74
N LEU A 38 -3.01 -5.33 -1.19
CA LEU A 38 -2.83 -5.15 0.25
C LEU A 38 -4.11 -5.46 1.03
N PHE A 39 -5.27 -4.94 0.60
CA PHE A 39 -6.56 -5.24 1.24
C PHE A 39 -6.92 -6.72 1.22
N PHE A 40 -6.67 -7.43 0.11
CA PHE A 40 -6.89 -8.87 0.04
C PHE A 40 -5.93 -9.65 0.93
N ALA A 41 -4.68 -9.20 1.06
CA ALA A 41 -3.73 -9.79 2.01
C ALA A 41 -4.21 -9.59 3.45
N VAL A 42 -4.75 -8.41 3.79
CA VAL A 42 -5.36 -8.12 5.10
C VAL A 42 -6.57 -9.01 5.35
N TRP A 43 -7.49 -9.12 4.39
CA TRP A 43 -8.74 -9.85 4.57
C TRP A 43 -8.52 -11.37 4.74
N ASN A 44 -7.55 -11.93 4.03
CA ASN A 44 -7.26 -13.36 4.11
C ASN A 44 -6.30 -13.71 5.28
N ASP A 45 -5.75 -12.71 5.97
CA ASP A 45 -4.65 -12.87 6.93
C ASP A 45 -3.46 -13.68 6.38
N VAL A 46 -3.27 -13.61 5.05
CA VAL A 46 -2.20 -14.30 4.34
C VAL A 46 -1.22 -13.26 3.82
N GLY A 47 0.03 -13.38 4.26
CA GLY A 47 1.13 -12.57 3.76
C GLY A 47 1.99 -12.03 4.89
N ARG A 48 3.29 -11.90 4.60
CA ARG A 48 4.23 -11.18 5.46
C ARG A 48 5.07 -10.30 4.56
N LEU A 49 5.41 -9.12 5.06
CA LEU A 49 6.20 -8.15 4.31
C LEU A 49 7.46 -7.80 5.08
N SER A 50 8.58 -7.74 4.38
CA SER A 50 9.79 -7.10 4.92
C SER A 50 9.65 -5.58 4.88
N ARG A 51 10.45 -4.89 5.67
CA ARG A 51 10.53 -3.41 5.64
C ARG A 51 10.98 -2.87 4.27
N GLU A 52 11.83 -3.58 3.53
CA GLU A 52 12.21 -3.21 2.16
C GLU A 52 11.03 -3.34 1.18
N GLN A 53 10.27 -4.42 1.28
CA GLN A 53 9.06 -4.60 0.48
C GLN A 53 8.03 -3.51 0.81
N LEU A 54 7.89 -3.16 2.09
CA LEU A 54 6.99 -2.11 2.55
C LEU A 54 7.41 -0.72 2.06
N ALA A 55 8.70 -0.41 2.12
CA ALA A 55 9.29 0.82 1.58
C ALA A 55 9.05 0.95 0.07
N THR A 56 9.26 -0.16 -0.66
CA THR A 56 9.02 -0.23 -2.11
C THR A 56 7.53 -0.08 -2.44
N PHE A 57 6.64 -0.65 -1.61
CA PHE A 57 5.20 -0.55 -1.81
C PHE A 57 4.72 0.89 -1.66
N TYR A 58 5.13 1.56 -0.58
CA TYR A 58 4.69 2.93 -0.26
C TYR A 58 5.50 4.03 -0.96
N ASP A 59 6.51 3.67 -1.74
CA ASP A 59 7.40 4.60 -2.42
C ASP A 59 8.03 5.61 -1.45
N VAL A 60 8.62 5.08 -0.38
CA VAL A 60 9.28 5.86 0.68
C VAL A 60 10.64 5.29 1.02
N PRO A 61 11.58 6.12 1.54
CA PRO A 61 12.86 5.62 2.01
C PRO A 61 12.69 4.62 3.17
N LEU A 62 13.56 3.61 3.20
CA LEU A 62 13.59 2.61 4.28
C LEU A 62 13.71 3.25 5.67
N ALA A 63 14.47 4.34 5.78
CA ALA A 63 14.63 5.10 7.01
C ALA A 63 13.29 5.62 7.55
N THR A 64 12.37 6.04 6.67
CA THR A 64 11.04 6.52 7.06
C THR A 64 10.20 5.40 7.68
N ILE A 65 10.29 4.19 7.11
CA ILE A 65 9.63 3.00 7.67
C ILE A 65 10.20 2.67 9.06
N ASP A 66 11.52 2.64 9.20
CA ASP A 66 12.19 2.35 10.46
C ASP A 66 11.88 3.40 11.55
N SER A 67 11.85 4.68 11.19
CA SER A 67 11.48 5.78 12.09
C SER A 67 10.05 5.68 12.56
N ASN A 68 9.09 5.43 11.66
CA ASN A 68 7.69 5.30 12.01
C ASN A 68 7.44 4.08 12.89
N TYR A 69 8.09 2.94 12.58
CA TYR A 69 8.02 1.76 13.43
C TYR A 69 8.48 2.03 14.86
N LYS A 70 9.59 2.74 15.04
CA LYS A 70 10.11 3.09 16.37
C LYS A 70 9.20 4.03 17.13
N ASN A 71 8.62 5.01 16.45
CA ASN A 71 7.77 6.04 17.07
C ASN A 71 6.37 5.54 17.43
N HIS A 72 5.87 4.51 16.75
CA HIS A 72 4.51 3.96 16.91
C HIS A 72 4.55 2.46 17.25
N LYS A 73 5.58 2.04 17.98
CA LYS A 73 5.90 0.63 18.19
C LYS A 73 4.76 -0.14 18.88
N ASP A 74 4.12 0.49 19.85
CA ASP A 74 2.95 -0.01 20.56
C ASP A 74 1.81 -0.36 19.61
N GLU A 75 1.50 0.51 18.65
CA GLU A 75 0.45 0.24 17.68
C GLU A 75 0.78 -0.93 16.75
N PHE A 76 2.05 -1.04 16.34
CA PHE A 76 2.51 -2.13 15.47
C PHE A 76 2.56 -3.48 16.20
N GLU A 77 2.89 -3.51 17.49
CA GLU A 77 2.87 -4.74 18.29
C GLU A 77 1.44 -5.29 18.43
N ILE A 78 0.43 -4.41 18.56
CA ILE A 78 -0.99 -4.80 18.58
C ILE A 78 -1.39 -5.47 17.25
N ASP A 79 -0.88 -4.98 16.12
CA ASP A 79 -1.13 -5.56 14.80
C ASP A 79 -0.30 -6.83 14.52
N GLY A 80 0.51 -7.30 15.49
CA GLY A 80 1.30 -8.51 15.37
C GLY A 80 2.63 -8.35 14.62
N VAL A 81 3.09 -7.12 14.37
CA VAL A 81 4.41 -6.84 13.81
C VAL A 81 5.47 -7.20 14.84
N LYS A 82 6.46 -8.01 14.43
CA LYS A 82 7.51 -8.49 15.34
C LYS A 82 8.89 -8.46 14.70
N PRO A 83 9.94 -8.11 15.47
CA PRO A 83 11.31 -8.31 15.04
C PRO A 83 11.70 -9.78 15.13
N PHE A 84 12.31 -10.31 14.06
CA PHE A 84 12.85 -11.67 13.99
C PHE A 84 14.38 -11.61 14.00
N LYS A 85 15.01 -12.52 14.77
CA LYS A 85 16.47 -12.57 14.97
C LYS A 85 17.02 -13.98 14.76
N GLY A 86 18.30 -14.06 14.39
CA GLY A 86 19.09 -15.29 14.51
C GLY A 86 18.49 -16.50 13.76
N LYS A 87 18.06 -17.52 14.52
CA LYS A 87 17.59 -18.80 13.97
C LYS A 87 16.26 -18.65 13.22
N ASP A 88 15.35 -17.82 13.73
CA ASP A 88 14.03 -17.61 13.12
C ASP A 88 14.15 -16.85 11.80
N LEU A 89 15.13 -15.95 11.71
CA LEU A 89 15.44 -15.22 10.49
C LEU A 89 15.95 -16.13 9.37
N LYS A 90 16.71 -17.19 9.69
CA LYS A 90 17.21 -18.14 8.69
C LYS A 90 16.08 -18.90 8.01
N GLN A 91 15.02 -19.23 8.74
CA GLN A 91 13.84 -19.89 8.17
C GLN A 91 13.08 -18.96 7.22
N LEU A 92 12.96 -17.69 7.60
CA LEU A 92 12.27 -16.67 6.80
C LEU A 92 13.03 -16.27 5.53
N LYS A 93 14.37 -16.31 5.53
CA LYS A 93 15.20 -16.06 4.33
C LYS A 93 14.94 -17.02 3.18
N GLY A 94 14.41 -18.23 3.45
CA GLY A 94 14.01 -19.17 2.40
C GLY A 94 12.67 -18.85 1.74
N ILE A 95 11.88 -17.96 2.34
CA ILE A 95 10.49 -17.67 1.95
C ILE A 95 10.34 -16.22 1.46
N LEU A 96 11.06 -15.28 2.09
CA LEU A 96 11.04 -13.86 1.74
C LEU A 96 12.40 -13.39 1.20
N PRO A 97 12.40 -12.45 0.24
CA PRO A 97 13.62 -11.82 -0.26
C PRO A 97 14.14 -10.83 0.80
N LEU A 98 14.93 -11.33 1.75
CA LEU A 98 15.55 -10.54 2.83
C LEU A 98 17.03 -10.29 2.55
N SER A 99 17.57 -9.21 3.12
CA SER A 99 19.01 -8.94 3.04
C SER A 99 19.82 -10.04 3.74
N PRO A 100 20.86 -10.61 3.09
CA PRO A 100 21.62 -11.71 3.66
C PRO A 100 22.38 -11.31 4.93
N ASN A 101 22.77 -10.04 5.06
CA ASN A 101 23.60 -9.53 6.16
C ASN A 101 22.85 -8.85 7.31
N SER A 102 21.52 -8.73 7.27
CA SER A 102 20.82 -8.12 8.40
C SER A 102 20.74 -9.10 9.59
N PRO A 103 21.20 -8.72 10.80
CA PRO A 103 21.11 -9.56 12.00
C PRO A 103 19.70 -9.62 12.60
N GLU A 104 18.85 -8.66 12.24
CA GLU A 104 17.47 -8.49 12.69
C GLU A 104 16.61 -8.00 11.51
N GLU A 105 15.39 -8.51 11.40
CA GLU A 105 14.44 -8.06 10.41
C GLU A 105 13.07 -7.87 11.04
N VAL A 106 12.43 -6.72 10.78
CA VAL A 106 11.08 -6.46 11.25
C VAL A 106 10.11 -6.95 10.18
N ILE A 107 9.25 -7.90 10.57
CA ILE A 107 8.28 -8.49 9.66
C ILE A 107 6.90 -7.94 9.96
N TYR A 108 6.29 -7.38 8.92
CA TYR A 108 4.99 -6.77 8.97
C TYR A 108 3.92 -7.78 8.58
N THR A 109 2.87 -7.83 9.39
CA THR A 109 1.58 -8.41 9.00
C THR A 109 0.91 -7.48 7.98
N PRO A 110 -0.10 -7.97 7.23
CA PRO A 110 -0.86 -7.10 6.34
C PRO A 110 -1.53 -5.95 7.10
N ALA A 111 -2.02 -6.19 8.33
CA ALA A 111 -2.58 -5.17 9.21
C ALA A 111 -1.54 -4.10 9.58
N GLY A 112 -0.33 -4.52 10.00
CA GLY A 112 0.76 -3.59 10.30
C GLY A 112 1.23 -2.81 9.06
N ALA A 113 1.22 -3.44 7.89
CA ALA A 113 1.50 -2.74 6.63
C ALA A 113 0.44 -1.67 6.33
N LEU A 114 -0.84 -1.97 6.53
CA LEU A 114 -1.93 -1.01 6.38
C LEU A 114 -1.81 0.14 7.40
N ARG A 115 -1.48 -0.14 8.66
CA ARG A 115 -1.23 0.88 9.68
C ARG A 115 -0.09 1.81 9.28
N MET A 116 1.00 1.27 8.73
CA MET A 116 2.07 2.09 8.18
C MET A 116 1.54 3.07 7.12
N GLY A 117 0.66 2.62 6.23
CA GLY A 117 -0.02 3.48 5.26
C GLY A 117 -0.89 4.58 5.87
N PHE A 118 -1.46 4.36 7.05
CA PHE A 118 -2.21 5.39 7.78
C PHE A 118 -1.30 6.42 8.44
N ILE A 119 -0.14 6.00 8.95
CA ILE A 119 0.85 6.88 9.59
C ILE A 119 1.59 7.74 8.55
N LEU A 120 1.88 7.18 7.37
CA LEU A 120 2.58 7.87 6.29
C LEU A 120 1.79 9.06 5.74
N ARG A 121 2.21 10.27 6.12
CA ARG A 121 1.55 11.53 5.74
C ARG A 121 1.72 11.87 4.26
N ASP A 122 2.96 11.81 3.77
CA ASP A 122 3.34 12.45 2.50
C ASP A 122 3.39 11.49 1.31
N SER A 123 3.43 10.17 1.55
CA SER A 123 3.47 9.17 0.47
C SER A 123 2.21 9.27 -0.41
N PRO A 124 2.37 9.34 -1.75
CA PRO A 124 1.24 9.37 -2.66
C PRO A 124 0.43 8.07 -2.58
N VAL A 125 1.11 6.92 -2.49
CA VAL A 125 0.48 5.61 -2.34
C VAL A 125 -0.28 5.53 -1.02
N ALA A 126 0.31 6.03 0.08
CA ALA A 126 -0.34 6.06 1.39
C ALA A 126 -1.62 6.90 1.39
N LYS A 127 -1.62 8.07 0.70
CA LYS A 127 -2.82 8.88 0.52
C LYS A 127 -3.91 8.09 -0.20
N THR A 128 -3.58 7.38 -1.28
CA THR A 128 -4.55 6.56 -2.00
C THR A 128 -5.07 5.39 -1.16
N VAL A 129 -4.20 4.71 -0.39
CA VAL A 129 -4.63 3.66 0.55
C VAL A 129 -5.63 4.20 1.56
N ARG A 130 -5.35 5.36 2.17
CA ARG A 130 -6.26 6.02 3.13
C ARG A 130 -7.59 6.40 2.49
N THR A 131 -7.57 7.02 1.31
CA THR A 131 -8.80 7.36 0.58
C THR A 131 -9.60 6.12 0.21
N ALA A 132 -8.93 5.05 -0.23
CA ALA A 132 -9.59 3.79 -0.55
C ALA A 132 -10.22 3.15 0.69
N ALA A 133 -9.52 3.14 1.83
CA ALA A 133 -10.06 2.65 3.09
C ALA A 133 -11.30 3.43 3.53
N ILE A 134 -11.24 4.77 3.48
CA ILE A 134 -12.37 5.64 3.82
C ILE A 134 -13.55 5.37 2.89
N ARG A 135 -13.33 5.31 1.57
CA ARG A 135 -14.38 5.00 0.60
C ARG A 135 -14.98 3.62 0.80
N PHE A 136 -14.15 2.64 1.12
CA PHE A 136 -14.61 1.29 1.44
C PHE A 136 -15.52 1.30 2.66
N ILE A 137 -15.10 1.93 3.76
CA ILE A 137 -15.90 2.04 4.99
C ILE A 137 -17.20 2.82 4.75
N GLN A 138 -17.16 3.93 3.99
CA GLN A 138 -18.35 4.71 3.62
C GLN A 138 -19.30 3.92 2.72
N GLY A 139 -18.75 3.15 1.76
CA GLY A 139 -19.51 2.25 0.90
C GLY A 139 -20.17 1.12 1.69
N VAL A 140 -19.45 0.53 2.65
CA VAL A 140 -19.99 -0.47 3.59
C VAL A 140 -21.08 0.15 4.47
N GLY A 141 -20.89 1.38 4.96
CA GLY A 141 -21.90 2.11 5.73
C GLY A 141 -23.18 2.42 4.94
N SER A 142 -23.10 2.50 3.60
CA SER A 142 -24.27 2.64 2.72
C SER A 142 -25.08 1.34 2.59
N SER A 143 -24.50 0.21 3.01
CA SER A 143 -25.08 -1.13 2.92
C SER A 143 -25.44 -1.75 4.28
N LEU A 144 -25.11 -1.08 5.39
CA LEU A 144 -25.45 -1.51 6.75
C LEU A 144 -26.72 -0.78 7.22
N PRO A 145 -27.71 -1.48 7.80
CA PRO A 145 -28.86 -0.82 8.41
C PRO A 145 -28.42 0.07 9.58
N ASN A 146 -29.09 1.22 9.74
CA ASN A 146 -28.78 2.32 10.67
C ASN A 146 -28.71 1.96 12.17
N GLU A 147 -28.89 0.69 12.56
CA GLU A 147 -28.96 0.26 13.97
C GLU A 147 -27.59 0.03 14.62
N VAL A 148 -26.49 0.04 13.85
CA VAL A 148 -25.13 -0.22 14.38
C VAL A 148 -24.31 1.07 14.56
N LEU A 149 -24.86 2.23 14.21
CA LEU A 149 -24.17 3.53 14.28
C LEU A 149 -24.53 4.39 15.51
N LEU A 150 -24.95 3.76 16.61
CA LEU A 150 -25.14 4.41 17.92
C LEU A 150 -24.39 3.68 19.03
#